data_AF-A0A2D0IZY8-F1
#
_entry.id   AF-A0A2D0IZY8-F1
#
_cell.length_a   1.000
_cell.length_b   1.000
_cell.length_c   1.000
_cell.angle_alpha   90.00
_cell.angle_beta   90.00
_cell.angle_gamma   90.00
#
_symmetry.space_group_name_H-M   'P 1'
#
loop_
_entity.id
_entity.type
_entity.pdbx_description
1 polymer ?
#
loop_
_entity_poly.entity_id
_entity_poly.type
_entity_poly.pdbx_seq_one_letter_code
_entity_poly.pdbx_strand_id
1 'polypeptide(L)'
;MNLLGRTTSGTLQLSEDATGLRFELTPPDTQLGRDVLTLVERGDIAGMSFGFRAIKDQWDTGQTPYIRTVLEAELREITITSLPAYPDSGVEIARRSLNAVKPYDADLCHYWLQLSEV
;
A
#
# COMPACT_ATOMS: atom_id res chain seq x y z
N MET A 1 -8.99 -18.78 9.01
CA MET A 1 -8.68 -17.35 9.23
C MET A 1 -7.27 -17.12 8.75
N ASN A 2 -7.07 -16.22 7.80
CA ASN A 2 -5.78 -15.99 7.14
C ASN A 2 -5.16 -14.70 7.72
N LEU A 3 -4.04 -14.80 8.42
CA LEU A 3 -3.39 -13.68 9.12
C LEU A 3 -1.98 -13.46 8.60
N LEU A 4 -1.68 -12.25 8.14
CA LEU A 4 -0.37 -11.86 7.62
C LEU A 4 0.42 -10.96 8.57
N GLY A 5 -0.21 -10.26 9.49
CA GLY A 5 0.49 -9.37 10.42
C GLY A 5 -0.44 -8.68 11.39
N ARG A 6 0.14 -8.10 12.44
CA ARG A 6 -0.57 -7.30 13.44
C ARG A 6 0.29 -6.14 13.90
N THR A 7 -0.36 -5.05 14.28
CA THR A 7 0.28 -3.90 14.93
C THR A 7 0.87 -4.29 16.27
N THR A 8 0.18 -5.15 17.03
CA THR A 8 0.65 -5.65 18.34
C THR A 8 1.91 -6.50 18.25
N SER A 9 2.18 -7.14 17.11
CA SER A 9 3.42 -7.90 16.89
C SER A 9 4.50 -7.10 16.16
N GLY A 10 4.27 -5.83 15.83
CA GLY A 10 5.20 -4.99 15.06
C GLY A 10 5.40 -5.40 13.60
N THR A 11 4.70 -6.43 13.14
CA THR A 11 4.77 -6.91 11.75
C THR A 11 3.87 -6.12 10.80
N LEU A 12 2.91 -5.35 11.34
CA LEU A 12 2.15 -4.36 10.60
C LEU A 12 2.41 -2.99 11.25
N GLN A 13 2.89 -2.03 10.48
CA GLN A 13 3.06 -0.65 10.90
C GLN A 13 2.11 0.23 10.12
N LEU A 14 1.57 1.25 10.79
CA LEU A 14 0.63 2.20 10.22
C LEU A 14 1.18 3.61 10.45
N SER A 15 1.06 4.45 9.43
CA SER A 15 1.46 5.85 9.48
C SER A 15 0.53 6.65 8.59
N GLU A 16 0.25 7.89 8.96
CA GLU A 16 -0.52 8.80 8.12
C GLU A 16 0.40 9.86 7.53
N ASP A 17 0.19 10.18 6.25
CA ASP A 17 0.86 11.27 5.55
C ASP A 17 -0.14 12.19 4.85
N ALA A 18 0.35 13.18 4.10
CA ALA A 18 -0.50 14.14 3.39
C ALA A 18 -1.34 13.50 2.25
N THR A 19 -1.02 12.28 1.83
CA THR A 19 -1.76 11.53 0.81
C THR A 19 -2.79 10.59 1.44
N GLY A 20 -2.47 9.99 2.59
CA GLY A 20 -3.43 9.20 3.36
C GLY A 20 -2.80 8.20 4.33
N LEU A 21 -3.52 7.11 4.59
CA LEU A 21 -3.06 6.02 5.45
C LEU A 21 -2.05 5.15 4.68
N ARG A 22 -0.81 5.12 5.16
CA ARG A 22 0.25 4.21 4.72
C ARG A 22 0.34 3.03 5.69
N PHE A 23 0.52 1.83 5.14
CA PHE A 23 0.86 0.64 5.92
C PHE A 23 2.16 0.01 5.43
N GLU A 24 2.92 -0.58 6.36
CA GLU A 24 4.07 -1.43 6.06
C GLU A 24 3.86 -2.79 6.72
N LEU A 25 3.83 -3.84 5.92
CA LEU A 25 3.62 -5.22 6.37
C LEU A 25 4.89 -6.03 6.15
N THR A 26 5.33 -6.74 7.18
CA THR A 26 6.34 -7.81 7.10
C THR A 26 5.61 -9.15 7.26
N PRO A 27 5.25 -9.83 6.15
CA PRO A 27 4.57 -11.12 6.22
C PRO A 27 5.44 -12.17 6.91
N PRO A 28 4.86 -13.09 7.70
CA PRO A 28 5.60 -14.19 8.27
C PRO A 28 6.01 -15.18 7.18
N ASP A 29 7.11 -15.90 7.39
CA ASP A 29 7.60 -16.96 6.49
C ASP A 29 6.74 -18.23 6.58
N THR A 30 5.46 -18.07 6.25
CA THR A 30 4.45 -19.12 6.14
C THR A 30 4.10 -19.32 4.67
N GLN A 31 3.42 -20.43 4.36
CA GLN A 31 2.95 -20.66 2.99
C GLN A 31 2.12 -19.48 2.48
N LEU A 32 1.14 -19.04 3.27
CA LEU A 32 0.29 -17.89 2.94
C LEU A 32 1.12 -16.61 2.71
N GLY A 33 2.10 -16.32 3.56
CA GLY A 33 2.95 -15.13 3.42
C GLY A 33 3.76 -15.15 2.12
N ARG A 34 4.38 -16.30 1.81
CA ARG A 34 5.14 -16.50 0.57
C ARG A 34 4.25 -16.43 -0.67
N ASP A 35 3.05 -17.02 -0.60
CA ASP A 35 2.08 -16.99 -1.70
C ASP A 35 1.64 -15.56 -1.99
N VAL A 36 1.29 -14.79 -0.96
CA VAL A 36 0.89 -13.38 -1.11
C VAL A 36 2.02 -12.54 -1.69
N LEU A 37 3.25 -12.68 -1.19
CA LEU A 37 4.41 -12.00 -1.77
C LEU A 37 4.59 -12.33 -3.24
N THR A 38 4.50 -13.62 -3.61
CA THR A 38 4.65 -14.07 -5.01
C THR A 38 3.56 -13.47 -5.91
N LEU A 39 2.30 -13.44 -5.44
CA LEU A 39 1.17 -12.89 -6.20
C LEU A 39 1.28 -11.37 -6.38
N VAL A 40 1.77 -10.65 -5.37
CA VAL A 40 2.04 -9.21 -5.49
C VAL A 40 3.23 -8.95 -6.43
N GLU A 41 4.31 -9.72 -6.31
CA GLU A 41 5.49 -9.58 -7.17
C GLU A 41 5.16 -9.80 -8.65
N ARG A 42 4.32 -10.79 -8.95
CA ARG A 42 3.85 -11.09 -10.30
C ARG A 42 2.84 -10.06 -10.82
N GLY A 43 2.25 -9.26 -9.94
CA GLY A 43 1.23 -8.27 -10.26
C GLY A 43 -0.19 -8.83 -10.36
N ASP A 44 -0.44 -10.06 -9.87
CA ASP A 44 -1.81 -10.61 -9.83
C ASP A 44 -2.66 -9.92 -8.77
N ILE A 45 -2.02 -9.43 -7.71
CA ILE A 45 -2.64 -8.64 -6.66
C ILE A 45 -1.89 -7.31 -6.56
N ALA A 46 -2.56 -6.24 -6.92
CA ALA A 46 -2.02 -4.88 -6.87
C ALA A 46 -2.78 -3.97 -5.88
N GLY A 47 -3.88 -4.46 -5.29
CA GLY A 47 -4.79 -3.65 -4.47
C GLY A 47 -4.95 -4.16 -3.05
N MET A 48 -5.60 -3.33 -2.23
CA MET A 48 -6.05 -3.73 -0.90
C MET A 48 -7.44 -3.16 -0.58
N SER A 49 -8.08 -3.73 0.42
CA SER A 49 -9.24 -3.16 1.06
C SER A 49 -8.90 -2.91 2.52
N PHE A 50 -9.60 -1.96 3.13
CA PHE A 50 -9.51 -1.75 4.57
C PHE A 50 -10.91 -1.64 5.17
N GLY A 51 -11.09 -2.33 6.30
CA GLY A 51 -12.29 -2.27 7.11
C GLY A 51 -12.10 -1.23 8.19
N PHE A 52 -13.08 -0.33 8.36
CA PHE A 52 -13.03 0.69 9.40
C PHE A 52 -14.41 0.96 9.98
N ARG A 53 -14.43 1.56 11.17
CA ARG A 53 -15.62 2.16 11.78
C ARG A 53 -15.50 3.67 11.71
N ALA A 54 -16.44 4.34 11.04
CA ALA A 54 -16.49 5.80 11.08
C ALA A 54 -16.79 6.27 12.51
N ILE A 55 -15.93 7.14 13.04
CA ILE A 55 -16.11 7.86 14.29
C ILE A 55 -16.87 9.16 14.03
N LYS A 56 -16.52 9.83 12.92
CA LYS A 56 -17.14 11.08 12.47
C LYS A 56 -17.30 11.07 10.96
N ASP A 57 -18.49 11.42 10.49
CA ASP A 57 -18.79 11.56 9.07
C ASP A 57 -19.69 12.77 8.80
N GLN A 58 -19.74 13.14 7.52
CA GLN A 58 -20.61 14.18 7.00
C GLN A 58 -21.34 13.64 5.77
N TRP A 59 -22.61 13.98 5.66
CA TRP A 59 -23.45 13.61 4.51
C TRP A 59 -23.80 14.88 3.74
N ASP A 60 -23.54 14.86 2.44
CA ASP A 60 -24.06 15.83 1.49
C ASP A 60 -25.33 15.25 0.85
N THR A 61 -26.46 15.79 1.29
CA THR A 61 -27.79 15.43 0.78
C THR A 61 -28.28 16.37 -0.32
N GLY A 62 -27.46 17.32 -0.78
CA GLY A 62 -27.80 18.29 -1.83
C GLY A 62 -27.78 17.72 -3.25
N GLN A 63 -27.26 16.50 -3.42
CA GLN A 63 -27.14 15.82 -4.70
C GLN A 63 -27.55 14.35 -4.63
N THR A 64 -27.81 13.73 -5.79
CA THR A 64 -28.17 12.31 -5.89
C THR A 64 -27.18 11.59 -6.79
N PRO A 65 -26.48 10.54 -6.33
CA PRO A 65 -26.56 9.96 -4.97
C PRO A 65 -25.97 10.87 -3.90
N TYR A 66 -26.44 10.72 -2.66
CA TYR A 66 -25.85 11.39 -1.49
C TYR A 66 -24.38 11.03 -1.37
N ILE A 67 -23.55 12.01 -1.06
CA ILE A 67 -22.12 11.78 -0.82
C ILE A 67 -21.89 11.70 0.69
N ARG A 68 -21.19 10.65 1.12
CA ARG A 68 -20.72 10.51 2.50
C ARG A 68 -19.22 10.75 2.55
N THR A 69 -18.79 11.71 3.37
CA THR A 69 -17.38 11.97 3.66
C THR A 69 -17.06 11.48 5.06
N VAL A 70 -16.13 10.54 5.19
CA VAL A 70 -15.64 10.06 6.49
C VAL A 70 -14.52 10.97 6.95
N LEU A 71 -14.71 11.66 8.07
CA LEU A 71 -13.76 12.63 8.62
C LEU A 71 -12.81 11.99 9.62
N GLU A 72 -13.28 10.98 10.35
CA GLU A 72 -12.48 10.26 11.34
C GLU A 72 -12.93 8.79 11.36
N ALA A 73 -11.97 7.87 11.39
CA ALA A 73 -12.23 6.43 11.31
C ALA A 73 -11.30 5.64 12.23
N GLU A 74 -11.86 4.63 12.88
CA GLU A 74 -11.11 3.58 13.57
C GLU A 74 -10.83 2.44 12.58
N LEU A 75 -9.57 2.29 12.17
CA LEU A 75 -9.14 1.18 11.32
C LEU A 75 -9.28 -0.16 12.06
N ARG A 76 -9.91 -1.15 11.43
CA ARG A 76 -10.12 -2.49 11.97
C ARG A 76 -9.21 -3.53 11.33
N GLU A 77 -9.13 -3.51 9.99
CA GLU A 77 -8.34 -4.47 9.24
C GLU A 77 -7.86 -3.92 7.89
N ILE A 78 -6.85 -4.58 7.34
CA ILE A 78 -6.35 -4.40 5.97
C ILE A 78 -6.31 -5.78 5.32
N THR A 79 -6.89 -5.88 4.14
CA THR A 79 -6.98 -7.11 3.35
C THR A 79 -6.34 -6.90 1.98
N ILE A 80 -5.30 -7.66 1.67
CA ILE A 80 -4.66 -7.67 0.35
C ILE A 80 -5.57 -8.46 -0.62
N THR A 81 -6.00 -7.84 -1.72
CA THR A 81 -7.02 -8.40 -2.61
C THR A 81 -6.85 -7.94 -4.05
N SER A 82 -7.17 -8.81 -5.01
CA SER A 82 -7.21 -8.47 -6.43
C SER A 82 -8.41 -7.60 -6.82
N LEU A 83 -9.43 -7.53 -5.95
CA LEU A 83 -10.65 -6.75 -6.15
C LEU A 83 -10.83 -5.78 -4.97
N PRO A 84 -10.12 -4.64 -4.97
CA PRO A 84 -10.20 -3.67 -3.89
C PRO A 84 -11.54 -2.94 -3.90
N ALA A 85 -12.06 -2.63 -2.71
CA ALA A 85 -13.21 -1.74 -2.57
C ALA A 85 -12.84 -0.27 -2.88
N TYR A 86 -11.56 0.06 -2.80
CA TYR A 86 -11.00 1.39 -3.04
C TYR A 86 -10.02 1.33 -4.22
N PRO A 87 -10.41 1.76 -5.42
CA PRO A 87 -9.59 1.62 -6.63
C PRO A 87 -8.22 2.32 -6.53
N ASP A 88 -8.14 3.40 -5.76
CA ASP A 88 -6.92 4.19 -5.57
C ASP A 88 -5.95 3.57 -4.53
N SER A 89 -6.31 2.44 -3.93
CA SER A 89 -5.42 1.73 -3.02
C SER A 89 -4.42 0.86 -3.79
N GLY A 90 -3.15 0.96 -3.42
CA GLY A 90 -2.06 0.20 -4.00
C GLY A 90 -1.35 -0.67 -2.97
N VAL A 91 -0.86 -1.83 -3.42
CA VAL A 91 0.07 -2.68 -2.66
C VAL A 91 1.28 -2.98 -3.55
N GLU A 92 2.46 -2.69 -3.03
CA GLU A 92 3.72 -2.94 -3.73
C GLU A 92 4.72 -3.59 -2.78
N ILE A 93 5.62 -4.40 -3.34
CA ILE A 93 6.77 -4.91 -2.59
C ILE A 93 7.77 -3.78 -2.42
N ALA A 94 8.05 -3.42 -1.18
CA ALA A 94 9.11 -2.48 -0.84
C ALA A 94 10.48 -3.06 -1.24
N ARG A 95 10.91 -2.79 -2.47
CA ARG A 95 12.27 -3.09 -2.93
C ARG A 95 13.20 -2.10 -2.25
N ARG A 96 13.81 -2.50 -1.14
CA ARG A 96 14.95 -1.78 -0.54
C ARG A 96 16.15 -1.91 -1.48
N SER A 97 16.13 -1.20 -2.59
CA SER A 97 17.27 -1.06 -3.48
C SER A 97 18.31 -0.21 -2.75
N LEU A 98 19.52 -0.73 -2.56
CA LEU A 98 20.71 0.02 -2.10
C LEU A 98 21.10 1.21 -3.02
N ASN A 99 20.26 1.60 -3.98
CA ASN A 99 20.55 2.56 -5.05
C ASN A 99 19.57 3.76 -5.13
N ALA A 100 18.73 4.02 -4.13
CA ALA A 100 17.73 5.10 -4.18
C ALA A 100 18.15 6.40 -3.47
N VAL A 101 19.44 6.73 -3.46
CA VAL A 101 19.90 8.11 -3.23
C VAL A 101 20.91 8.45 -4.32
N LYS A 102 20.42 8.88 -5.48
CA LYS A 102 21.21 9.77 -6.35
C LYS A 102 20.75 11.19 -6.04
N PRO A 103 21.61 12.07 -5.51
CA PRO A 103 21.28 13.48 -5.45
C PRO A 103 21.00 13.99 -6.86
N TYR A 104 19.92 14.74 -6.98
CA TYR A 104 19.59 15.51 -8.18
C TYR A 104 20.67 16.56 -8.36
N ASP A 105 21.53 16.41 -9.35
CA ASP A 105 22.27 17.54 -9.90
C ASP A 105 22.47 17.38 -11.40
N ALA A 106 22.36 18.53 -12.06
CA ALA A 106 22.25 18.70 -13.49
C ALA A 106 23.46 18.19 -14.28
N ASP A 107 23.19 17.36 -15.29
CA ASP A 107 23.63 17.47 -16.69
C ASP A 107 23.72 16.07 -17.34
N LEU A 108 22.64 15.69 -18.03
CA LEU A 108 22.39 14.38 -18.64
C LEU A 108 22.91 14.27 -20.09
N CYS A 109 23.99 14.96 -20.47
CA CYS A 109 24.44 14.93 -21.87
C CYS A 109 25.58 13.96 -22.20
N HIS A 110 26.23 13.30 -21.22
CA HIS A 110 27.47 12.57 -21.53
C HIS A 110 27.76 11.28 -20.72
N TYR A 111 26.77 10.45 -20.40
CA TYR A 111 27.03 9.08 -19.87
C TYR A 111 26.07 8.06 -20.50
N TRP A 112 26.07 7.90 -21.83
CA TRP A 112 26.82 6.86 -22.55
C TRP A 112 26.71 5.44 -21.94
N LEU A 113 25.89 4.61 -22.59
CA LEU A 113 26.40 3.49 -23.40
C LEU A 113 27.18 2.34 -22.74
N GLN A 114 26.92 1.97 -21.48
CA GLN A 114 27.66 0.88 -20.81
C GLN A 114 26.86 -0.05 -19.88
N LEU A 115 25.63 -0.43 -20.25
CA LEU A 115 24.93 -1.55 -19.57
C LEU A 115 24.52 -2.68 -20.50
N SER A 116 25.23 -2.84 -21.62
CA SER A 116 25.30 -4.10 -22.37
C SER A 116 26.64 -4.77 -22.08
N GLU A 117 26.60 -6.06 -21.71
CA GLU A 117 27.71 -6.98 -21.37
C GLU A 117 28.25 -6.89 -19.93
N VAL A 118 27.77 -7.77 -19.04
CA VAL A 118 28.41 -9.05 -18.62
C VAL A 118 27.32 -10.00 -18.11
#